data_AF-A8DWQ8-F1
#
_entry.id   AF-A8DWQ8-F1
#
_cell.length_a   1.000
_cell.length_b   1.000
_cell.length_c   1.000
_cell.angle_alpha   90.00
_cell.angle_beta   90.00
_cell.angle_gamma   90.00
#
_symmetry.space_group_name_H-M   'P 1'
#
loop_
_entity.id
_entity.type
_entity.pdbx_description
1 polymer ?
#
loop_
_entity_poly.entity_id
_entity_poly.type
_entity_poly.pdbx_seq_one_letter_code
_entity_poly.pdbx_strand_id
1 'polypeptide(L)'
;MQEVNRLSAKLMRKLYKLNPKELAKAPAGMTVEKREQQLFGVPRTVRFAELGDYYGNSAIPLAFSAEYQGDRVFALMVGISGMIHRSYNFQREFFMFDELDHQKLYNCARNLESVAWQLHHKRDEIGSPWILSDSINLEADEINLSFERIFGKLISLQDMMARIVSDKNNRAINKVVHGVASTTLLPI
;
A
#
# COMPACT_ATOMS: atom_id res chain seq x y z
N MET A 1 14.15 -5.44 -1.42
CA MET A 1 13.23 -4.54 -0.68
C MET A 1 13.52 -3.04 -0.84
N GLN A 2 14.75 -2.60 -1.11
CA GLN A 2 15.11 -1.17 -1.17
C GLN A 2 14.25 -0.35 -2.15
N GLU A 3 14.08 -0.83 -3.40
CA GLU A 3 13.28 -0.11 -4.40
C GLU A 3 11.80 -0.03 -4.01
N VAL A 4 11.24 -1.11 -3.46
CA VAL A 4 9.86 -1.15 -2.99
C VAL A 4 9.64 -0.12 -1.88
N ASN A 5 10.53 -0.06 -0.89
CA ASN A 5 10.47 0.94 0.18
C ASN A 5 10.59 2.37 -0.37
N ARG A 6 11.49 2.60 -1.34
CA ARG A 6 11.66 3.91 -1.99
C ARG A 6 10.39 4.35 -2.72
N LEU A 7 9.74 3.44 -3.44
CA LEU A 7 8.48 3.70 -4.14
C LEU A 7 7.33 3.95 -3.15
N SER A 8 7.21 3.13 -2.09
CA SER A 8 6.20 3.30 -1.05
C SER A 8 6.38 4.61 -0.27
N ALA A 9 7.61 5.02 0.06
CA ALA A 9 7.88 6.32 0.66
C ALA A 9 7.52 7.48 -0.29
N LYS A 10 7.84 7.35 -1.58
CA LYS A 10 7.43 8.33 -2.60
C LYS A 10 5.91 8.44 -2.70
N LEU A 11 5.19 7.33 -2.66
CA LEU A 11 3.72 7.31 -2.65
C LEU A 11 3.19 8.06 -1.43
N MET A 12 3.71 7.73 -0.24
CA MET A 12 3.32 8.34 1.03
C MET A 12 3.48 9.87 1.03
N ARG A 13 4.65 10.39 0.59
CA ARG A 13 4.86 11.84 0.47
C ARG A 13 3.84 12.51 -0.44
N LYS A 14 3.57 11.90 -1.59
CA LYS A 14 2.60 12.46 -2.54
C LYS A 14 1.19 12.46 -1.97
N LEU A 15 0.78 11.40 -1.27
CA LEU A 15 -0.52 11.32 -0.60
C LEU A 15 -0.66 12.41 0.46
N TYR A 16 0.31 12.60 1.35
CA TYR A 16 0.23 13.69 2.34
C TYR A 16 0.27 15.08 1.71
N LYS A 17 1.01 15.27 0.62
CA LYS A 17 1.02 16.55 -0.09
C LYS A 17 -0.37 16.93 -0.61
N LEU A 18 -1.15 15.95 -1.10
CA LEU A 18 -2.52 16.18 -1.55
C LEU A 18 -3.55 16.17 -0.40
N ASN A 19 -3.24 15.51 0.71
CA ASN A 19 -4.14 15.32 1.85
C ASN A 19 -3.51 15.82 3.16
N PRO A 20 -3.13 17.12 3.26
CA PRO A 20 -2.43 17.63 4.45
C PRO A 20 -3.27 17.53 5.73
N LYS A 21 -4.60 17.56 5.61
CA LYS A 21 -5.55 17.36 6.72
C LYS A 21 -5.40 16.00 7.41
N GLU A 22 -4.92 14.98 6.71
CA GLU A 22 -4.78 13.64 7.29
C GLU A 22 -3.62 13.58 8.26
N LEU A 23 -2.49 14.24 7.94
CA LEU A 23 -1.37 14.36 8.87
C LEU A 23 -1.74 15.19 10.12
N ALA A 24 -2.64 16.16 9.98
CA ALA A 24 -3.11 16.97 11.11
C ALA A 24 -3.89 16.16 12.16
N LYS A 25 -4.40 14.97 11.79
CA LYS A 25 -5.08 14.03 12.70
C LYS A 25 -4.10 13.12 13.45
N ALA A 26 -2.83 13.12 13.06
CA ALA A 26 -1.79 12.34 13.72
C ALA A 26 -1.53 12.85 15.15
N PRO A 27 -0.90 12.04 16.01
CA PRO A 27 -0.41 12.50 17.30
C PRO A 27 0.46 13.76 17.20
N ALA A 28 0.48 14.57 18.25
CA ALA A 28 1.20 15.84 18.27
C ALA A 28 2.69 15.68 17.92
N GLY A 29 3.21 16.59 17.09
CA GLY A 29 4.61 16.59 16.66
C GLY A 29 4.96 15.56 15.58
N MET A 30 3.96 14.91 14.96
CA MET A 30 4.18 13.98 13.87
C MET A 30 4.48 14.71 12.56
N THR A 31 5.44 14.18 11.80
CA THR A 31 5.83 14.69 10.47
C THR A 31 5.83 13.57 9.44
N VAL A 32 5.82 13.93 8.15
CA VAL A 32 5.90 12.94 7.06
C VAL A 32 7.17 12.09 7.19
N GLU A 33 8.29 12.70 7.56
CA GLU A 33 9.58 12.03 7.74
C GLU A 33 9.53 11.02 8.90
N LYS A 34 8.90 11.39 10.03
CA LYS A 34 8.71 10.46 11.15
C LYS A 34 7.82 9.29 10.74
N ARG A 35 6.77 9.55 9.95
CA ARG A 35 5.89 8.50 9.44
C ARG A 35 6.62 7.57 8.47
N GLU A 36 7.47 8.11 7.60
CA GLU A 36 8.36 7.31 6.74
C GLU A 36 9.32 6.46 7.57
N GLN A 37 9.93 7.03 8.60
CA GLN A 37 10.83 6.30 9.49
C GLN A 37 10.10 5.16 10.22
N GLN A 38 8.85 5.36 10.65
CA GLN A 38 8.04 4.29 11.26
C GLN A 38 7.81 3.12 10.30
N LEU A 39 7.50 3.41 9.03
CA LEU A 39 7.11 2.38 8.06
C LEU A 39 8.28 1.74 7.32
N PHE A 40 9.36 2.48 7.08
CA PHE A 40 10.46 2.06 6.21
C PHE A 40 11.83 2.10 6.89
N GLY A 41 11.90 2.63 8.12
CA GLY A 41 13.12 2.69 8.91
C GLY A 41 13.51 1.36 9.55
N VAL A 42 14.59 1.41 10.32
CA VAL A 42 15.19 0.27 11.01
C VAL A 42 15.35 0.62 12.50
N PRO A 43 14.79 -0.15 13.44
CA PRO A 43 13.86 -1.27 13.23
C PRO A 43 12.51 -0.80 12.68
N ARG A 44 11.82 -1.67 11.93
CA ARG A 44 10.51 -1.36 11.36
C ARG A 44 9.42 -1.53 12.41
N THR A 45 8.52 -0.56 12.49
CA THR A 45 7.35 -0.65 13.39
C THR A 45 6.23 -1.42 12.68
N VAL A 46 5.63 -2.40 13.37
CA VAL A 46 4.55 -3.25 12.83
C VAL A 46 3.23 -3.16 13.61
N ARG A 47 3.21 -2.34 14.68
CA ARG A 47 2.04 -2.10 15.53
C ARG A 47 1.87 -0.61 15.76
N PHE A 48 0.65 -0.13 15.59
CA PHE A 48 0.31 1.28 15.70
C PHE A 48 -0.96 1.38 16.53
N ALA A 49 -0.84 1.92 17.75
CA ALA A 49 -1.97 2.02 18.68
C ALA A 49 -3.10 2.88 18.10
N GLU A 50 -2.78 3.92 17.34
CA GLU A 50 -3.77 4.78 16.65
C GLU A 50 -4.59 4.04 15.59
N LEU A 51 -4.10 2.88 15.13
CA LEU A 51 -4.80 2.01 14.19
C LEU A 51 -5.38 0.76 14.86
N GLY A 52 -5.45 0.70 16.19
CA GLY A 52 -5.94 -0.49 16.89
C GLY A 52 -5.17 -1.77 16.55
N ASP A 53 -3.86 -1.66 16.35
CA ASP A 53 -2.95 -2.74 15.93
C ASP A 53 -3.22 -3.37 14.56
N TYR A 54 -4.12 -2.79 13.76
CA TYR A 54 -4.31 -3.21 12.37
C TYR A 54 -3.02 -3.02 11.55
N TYR A 55 -2.65 -4.04 10.77
CA TYR A 55 -1.43 -4.07 9.96
C TYR A 55 -1.61 -4.91 8.69
N GLY A 56 -0.99 -4.50 7.58
CA GLY A 56 -1.16 -5.16 6.29
C GLY A 56 -2.60 -5.10 5.80
N ASN A 57 -3.14 -6.20 5.25
CA ASN A 57 -4.48 -6.24 4.67
C ASN A 57 -5.55 -5.62 5.59
N SER A 58 -5.46 -5.89 6.88
CA SER A 58 -6.45 -5.46 7.87
C SER A 58 -6.51 -3.94 8.10
N ALA A 59 -5.46 -3.19 7.74
CA ALA A 59 -5.42 -1.74 7.89
C ALA A 59 -6.02 -0.98 6.69
N ILE A 60 -6.08 -1.61 5.51
CA ILE A 60 -6.59 -0.97 4.28
C ILE A 60 -8.05 -0.51 4.44
N PRO A 61 -8.99 -1.31 5.01
CA PRO A 61 -10.38 -0.89 5.15
C PRO A 61 -10.57 0.39 5.96
N LEU A 62 -9.70 0.67 6.95
CA LEU A 62 -9.77 1.89 7.77
C LEU A 62 -9.71 3.15 6.92
N ALA A 63 -8.84 3.18 5.91
CA ALA A 63 -8.66 4.33 5.02
C ALA A 63 -9.96 4.73 4.30
N PHE A 64 -10.90 3.79 4.13
CA PHE A 64 -12.14 3.96 3.39
C PHE A 64 -13.42 3.75 4.24
N SER A 65 -13.30 3.67 5.56
CA SER A 65 -14.44 3.51 6.48
C SER A 65 -14.93 4.87 6.97
N ALA A 66 -16.25 5.10 6.98
CA ALA A 66 -16.84 6.34 7.53
C ALA A 66 -16.61 6.49 9.05
N GLU A 67 -16.54 5.37 9.77
CA GLU A 67 -16.33 5.35 11.22
C GLU A 67 -14.91 5.74 11.63
N TYR A 68 -13.94 5.60 10.71
CA TYR A 68 -12.54 5.86 11.02
C TYR A 68 -12.20 7.35 10.92
N GLN A 69 -11.87 7.97 12.05
CA GLN A 69 -11.57 9.42 12.13
C GLN A 69 -10.07 9.74 12.18
N GLY A 70 -9.20 8.73 12.17
CA GLY A 70 -7.75 8.92 12.22
C GLY A 70 -7.13 9.32 10.88
N ASP A 71 -5.80 9.33 10.85
CA ASP A 71 -4.99 9.60 9.65
C ASP A 71 -5.20 8.49 8.61
N ARG A 72 -5.98 8.77 7.56
CA ARG A 72 -6.33 7.80 6.51
C ARG A 72 -5.15 7.49 5.59
N VAL A 73 -4.28 8.47 5.33
CA VAL A 73 -3.07 8.26 4.55
C VAL A 73 -2.14 7.30 5.30
N PHE A 74 -2.00 7.49 6.61
CA PHE A 74 -1.20 6.57 7.42
C PHE A 74 -1.79 5.17 7.46
N ALA A 75 -3.11 5.03 7.70
CA ALA A 75 -3.77 3.73 7.69
C ALA A 75 -3.56 2.98 6.35
N LEU A 76 -3.74 3.69 5.23
CA LEU A 76 -3.49 3.15 3.90
C LEU A 76 -2.03 2.69 3.72
N MET A 77 -1.06 3.52 4.15
CA MET A 77 0.36 3.20 4.00
C MET A 77 0.84 2.10 4.96
N VAL A 78 0.26 2.00 6.16
CA VAL A 78 0.45 0.84 7.06
C VAL A 78 -0.07 -0.42 6.38
N GLY A 79 -1.22 -0.33 5.73
CA GLY A 79 -1.77 -1.44 4.97
C GLY A 79 -0.88 -1.86 3.80
N ILE A 80 -0.59 -0.96 2.87
CA ILE A 80 0.26 -1.23 1.70
C ILE A 80 1.62 -1.76 2.12
N SER A 81 2.31 -1.03 3.00
CA SER A 81 3.66 -1.38 3.39
C SER A 81 3.67 -2.69 4.19
N GLY A 82 2.66 -2.95 5.01
CA GLY A 82 2.53 -4.18 5.79
C GLY A 82 2.20 -5.41 4.94
N MET A 83 1.37 -5.28 3.90
CA MET A 83 1.11 -6.35 2.94
C MET A 83 2.40 -6.77 2.24
N ILE A 84 3.14 -5.78 1.74
CA ILE A 84 4.46 -5.99 1.15
C ILE A 84 5.39 -6.61 2.20
N HIS A 85 5.45 -6.09 3.42
CA HIS A 85 6.33 -6.68 4.44
C HIS A 85 6.06 -8.16 4.69
N ARG A 86 4.78 -8.53 4.79
CA ARG A 86 4.32 -9.90 5.06
C ARG A 86 4.55 -10.83 3.87
N SER A 87 4.38 -10.35 2.63
CA SER A 87 4.61 -11.18 1.44
C SER A 87 6.07 -11.58 1.27
N TYR A 88 6.98 -10.83 1.90
CA TYR A 88 8.40 -11.11 2.00
C TYR A 88 8.79 -11.75 3.36
N ASN A 89 7.85 -12.38 4.07
CA ASN A 89 8.06 -13.06 5.37
C ASN A 89 8.73 -12.19 6.46
N PHE A 90 8.49 -10.88 6.45
CA PHE A 90 9.15 -9.91 7.33
C PHE A 90 10.68 -9.82 7.17
N GLN A 91 11.24 -10.43 6.12
CA GLN A 91 12.66 -10.42 5.84
C GLN A 91 13.05 -9.16 5.04
N ARG A 92 14.25 -8.65 5.32
CA ARG A 92 14.82 -7.47 4.64
C ARG A 92 15.84 -7.83 3.58
N GLU A 93 16.58 -8.90 3.84
CA GLU A 93 17.64 -9.46 3.01
C GLU A 93 17.27 -10.92 2.74
N PHE A 94 17.53 -11.36 1.51
CA PHE A 94 17.28 -12.73 1.08
C PHE A 94 18.61 -13.41 0.85
N PHE A 95 18.80 -14.51 1.56
CA PHE A 95 19.88 -15.46 1.31
C PHE A 95 19.37 -16.57 0.38
N MET A 96 20.29 -17.33 -0.21
CA MET A 96 19.98 -18.37 -1.20
C MET A 96 18.93 -19.39 -0.71
N PHE A 97 18.84 -19.60 0.60
CA PHE A 97 17.96 -20.57 1.26
C PHE A 97 16.67 -19.99 1.84
N ASP A 98 16.45 -18.67 1.76
CA ASP A 98 15.18 -18.10 2.21
C ASP A 98 14.04 -18.53 1.26
N GLU A 99 13.06 -19.24 1.81
CA GLU A 99 11.87 -19.67 1.09
C GLU A 99 10.80 -18.57 1.16
N LEU A 100 10.74 -17.77 0.10
CA LEU A 100 9.61 -16.89 -0.16
C LEU A 100 8.41 -17.71 -0.65
N ASP A 101 7.22 -17.25 -0.31
CA ASP A 101 5.97 -17.80 -0.83
C ASP A 101 5.53 -17.02 -2.07
N HIS A 102 5.61 -17.66 -3.24
CA HIS A 102 5.21 -17.07 -4.52
C HIS A 102 3.73 -16.65 -4.54
N GLN A 103 2.86 -17.37 -3.82
CA GLN A 103 1.44 -17.06 -3.77
C GLN A 103 1.20 -15.77 -2.96
N LYS A 104 1.92 -15.55 -1.86
CA LYS A 104 1.83 -14.29 -1.09
C LYS A 104 2.27 -13.08 -1.90
N LEU A 105 3.35 -13.24 -2.70
CA LEU A 105 3.84 -12.18 -3.59
C LEU A 105 2.81 -11.86 -4.68
N TYR A 106 2.23 -12.88 -5.30
CA TYR A 106 1.15 -12.73 -6.28
C TYR A 106 -0.09 -12.06 -5.67
N ASN A 107 -0.53 -12.54 -4.50
CA ASN A 107 -1.67 -11.97 -3.78
C ASN A 107 -1.41 -10.50 -3.40
N CYS A 108 -0.18 -10.15 -3.03
CA CYS A 108 0.20 -8.77 -2.74
C CYS A 108 0.07 -7.88 -4.00
N ALA A 109 0.45 -8.37 -5.17
CA ALA A 109 0.29 -7.63 -6.43
C ALA A 109 -1.19 -7.35 -6.73
N ARG A 110 -2.05 -8.37 -6.64
CA ARG A 110 -3.50 -8.22 -6.82
C ARG A 110 -4.13 -7.29 -5.77
N ASN A 111 -3.70 -7.38 -4.51
CA ASN A 111 -4.16 -6.46 -3.46
C ASN A 111 -3.78 -5.01 -3.75
N LEU A 112 -2.59 -4.76 -4.30
CA LEU A 112 -2.18 -3.41 -4.70
C LEU A 112 -3.04 -2.87 -5.85
N GLU A 113 -3.47 -3.70 -6.79
CA GLU A 113 -4.46 -3.34 -7.82
C GLU A 113 -5.80 -2.95 -7.18
N SER A 114 -6.33 -3.79 -6.28
CA SER A 114 -7.56 -3.48 -5.54
C SER A 114 -7.46 -2.20 -4.72
N VAL A 115 -6.28 -1.90 -4.15
CA VAL A 115 -6.04 -0.65 -3.41
C VAL A 115 -6.02 0.55 -4.36
N ALA A 116 -5.34 0.47 -5.49
CA ALA A 116 -5.33 1.53 -6.50
C ALA A 116 -6.75 1.83 -7.00
N TRP A 117 -7.52 0.78 -7.30
CA TRP A 117 -8.92 0.92 -7.71
C TRP A 117 -9.77 1.59 -6.62
N GLN A 118 -9.66 1.14 -5.36
CA GLN A 118 -10.40 1.74 -4.24
C GLN A 118 -10.06 3.22 -4.04
N LEU A 119 -8.79 3.58 -4.18
CA LEU A 119 -8.32 4.94 -4.05
C LEU A 119 -8.97 5.86 -5.12
N HIS A 120 -9.06 5.38 -6.37
CA HIS A 120 -9.69 6.12 -7.45
C HIS A 120 -11.24 6.12 -7.34
N HIS A 121 -11.88 5.07 -6.83
CA HIS A 121 -13.35 4.90 -6.98
C HIS A 121 -14.15 5.11 -5.70
N LYS A 122 -13.59 4.87 -4.51
CA LYS A 122 -14.37 5.02 -3.27
C LYS A 122 -14.61 6.49 -2.96
N ARG A 123 -15.84 6.80 -2.56
CA ARG A 123 -16.30 8.14 -2.19
C ARG A 123 -16.93 8.10 -0.80
N ASP A 124 -16.91 9.26 -0.15
CA ASP A 124 -17.66 9.53 1.08
C ASP A 124 -19.15 9.77 0.77
N GLU A 125 -19.93 10.02 1.83
CA GLU A 125 -21.38 10.24 1.76
C GLU A 125 -21.77 11.46 0.90
N ILE A 126 -20.85 12.38 0.69
CA ILE A 126 -21.05 13.62 -0.07
C ILE A 126 -20.52 13.46 -1.52
N GLY A 127 -20.02 12.27 -1.88
CA GLY A 127 -19.48 11.98 -3.20
C GLY A 127 -18.05 12.44 -3.43
N SER A 128 -17.33 12.85 -2.37
CA SER A 128 -15.92 13.23 -2.43
C SER A 128 -15.00 12.04 -2.18
N PRO A 129 -13.79 11.98 -2.78
CA PRO A 129 -12.85 10.89 -2.51
C PRO A 129 -12.36 10.92 -1.06
N TRP A 130 -12.28 9.72 -0.44
CA TRP A 130 -11.74 9.57 0.94
C TRP A 130 -10.29 10.05 1.06
N ILE A 131 -9.50 9.80 0.03
CA ILE A 131 -8.11 10.24 -0.10
C ILE A 131 -7.93 10.73 -1.53
N LEU A 132 -7.42 11.94 -1.68
CA LEU A 132 -7.08 12.52 -2.98
C LEU A 132 -5.82 11.85 -3.53
N SER A 133 -5.95 11.16 -4.65
CA SER A 133 -4.85 10.51 -5.38
C SER A 133 -4.65 11.04 -6.78
N ASP A 134 -5.55 11.87 -7.27
CA ASP A 134 -5.44 12.52 -8.56
C ASP A 134 -5.50 14.03 -8.33
N SER A 135 -4.67 14.76 -9.07
CA SER A 135 -4.82 16.20 -9.21
C SER A 135 -5.14 16.46 -10.66
N ILE A 136 -6.35 16.95 -10.95
CA ILE A 136 -6.62 17.59 -12.23
C ILE A 136 -5.91 18.94 -12.18
N ASN A 137 -4.90 19.15 -13.03
CA ASN A 137 -4.36 20.49 -13.20
C ASN A 137 -5.33 21.28 -14.07
N LEU A 138 -6.18 22.09 -13.44
CA LEU A 138 -7.24 22.86 -14.10
C LEU A 138 -6.69 23.86 -15.15
N GLU A 139 -5.42 24.25 -15.06
CA GLU A 139 -4.79 25.18 -16.02
C GLU A 139 -4.27 24.47 -17.28
N ALA A 140 -3.96 23.17 -17.19
CA ALA A 140 -3.32 22.41 -18.27
C ALA A 140 -4.21 21.31 -18.86
N ASP A 141 -5.42 21.09 -18.32
CA ASP A 141 -6.30 19.96 -18.65
C ASP A 141 -5.57 18.59 -18.58
N GLU A 142 -4.55 18.50 -17.72
CA GLU A 142 -3.70 17.31 -17.58
C GLU A 142 -4.12 16.47 -16.36
N ILE A 143 -4.39 15.18 -16.61
CA ILE A 143 -4.62 14.18 -15.58
C ILE A 143 -3.27 13.73 -15.00
N ASN A 144 -3.06 13.96 -13.70
CA ASN A 144 -1.82 13.58 -13.03
C ASN A 144 -1.74 12.07 -12.70
N LEU A 145 -1.38 11.25 -13.68
CA LEU A 145 -1.21 9.79 -13.54
C LEU A 145 0.07 9.37 -12.78
N SER A 146 0.61 10.22 -11.91
CA SER A 146 1.85 9.91 -11.20
C SER A 146 1.66 8.91 -10.06
N PHE A 147 0.45 8.78 -9.51
CA PHE A 147 0.10 7.77 -8.50
C PHE A 147 -0.04 6.39 -9.14
N GLU A 148 -0.81 6.30 -10.23
CA GLU A 148 -0.94 5.09 -11.04
C GLU A 148 0.42 4.54 -11.49
N ARG A 149 1.34 5.42 -11.89
CA ARG A 149 2.72 5.01 -12.22
C ARG A 149 3.50 4.42 -11.05
N ILE A 150 3.23 4.84 -9.81
CA ILE A 150 3.89 4.25 -8.62
C ILE A 150 3.24 2.90 -8.29
N PHE A 151 1.92 2.81 -8.32
CA PHE A 151 1.21 1.55 -8.12
C PHE A 151 1.61 0.51 -9.16
N GLY A 152 1.63 0.86 -10.45
CA GLY A 152 2.06 -0.06 -11.51
C GLY A 152 3.47 -0.61 -11.30
N LYS A 153 4.40 0.21 -10.80
CA LYS A 153 5.75 -0.26 -10.43
C LYS A 153 5.73 -1.21 -9.24
N LEU A 154 4.97 -0.88 -8.19
CA LEU A 154 4.83 -1.74 -7.01
C LEU A 154 4.17 -3.08 -7.37
N ILE A 155 3.14 -3.08 -8.20
CA ILE A 155 2.47 -4.29 -8.70
C ILE A 155 3.45 -5.13 -9.51
N SER A 156 4.13 -4.51 -10.48
CA SER A 156 5.08 -5.19 -11.36
C SER A 156 6.24 -5.86 -10.59
N LEU A 157 6.80 -5.18 -9.58
CA LEU A 157 7.86 -5.76 -8.74
C LEU A 157 7.38 -7.02 -7.99
N GLN A 158 6.15 -7.00 -7.50
CA GLN A 158 5.58 -8.11 -6.73
C GLN A 158 5.22 -9.29 -7.64
N ASP A 159 4.63 -9.03 -8.80
CA ASP A 159 4.37 -10.05 -9.82
C ASP A 159 5.66 -10.69 -10.36
N MET A 160 6.70 -9.88 -10.59
CA MET A 160 7.99 -10.37 -11.05
C MET A 160 8.62 -11.30 -10.01
N MET A 161 8.63 -10.88 -8.74
CA MET A 161 9.14 -11.73 -7.66
C MET A 161 8.31 -13.00 -7.48
N ALA A 162 6.98 -12.93 -7.61
CA ALA A 162 6.13 -14.11 -7.57
C ALA A 162 6.52 -15.14 -8.64
N ARG A 163 6.78 -14.69 -9.88
CA ARG A 163 7.24 -15.55 -10.99
C ARG A 163 8.62 -16.15 -10.72
N ILE A 164 9.59 -15.32 -10.32
CA ILE A 164 10.96 -15.79 -10.01
C ILE A 164 10.95 -16.88 -8.92
N VAL A 165 10.17 -16.67 -7.86
CA VAL A 165 10.06 -17.63 -6.74
C VAL A 165 9.29 -18.89 -7.17
N SER A 166 8.22 -18.74 -7.95
CA SER A 166 7.44 -19.84 -8.53
C SER A 166 8.31 -20.75 -9.41
N ASP A 167 9.11 -20.15 -10.29
CA ASP A 167 10.03 -20.85 -11.19
C ASP A 167 11.15 -21.54 -10.40
N LYS A 168 11.76 -20.85 -9.41
CA LYS A 168 12.79 -21.42 -8.52
C LYS A 168 12.28 -22.66 -7.79
N ASN A 169 11.03 -22.61 -7.30
CA ASN A 169 10.45 -23.67 -6.49
C ASN A 169 9.70 -24.72 -7.31
N ASN A 170 9.63 -24.57 -8.64
CA ASN A 170 8.84 -25.39 -9.56
C ASN A 170 7.38 -25.59 -9.10
N ARG A 171 6.77 -24.51 -8.58
CA ARG A 171 5.37 -24.50 -8.11
C ARG A 171 4.56 -23.53 -8.93
N ALA A 172 3.37 -23.93 -9.37
CA ALA A 172 2.47 -23.03 -10.09
C ALA A 172 1.93 -21.91 -9.17
N ILE A 173 1.72 -20.72 -9.75
CA ILE A 173 0.94 -19.65 -9.13
C ILE A 173 -0.54 -19.94 -9.37
N ASN A 174 -1.33 -20.04 -8.30
CA ASN A 174 -2.78 -20.11 -8.42
C ASN A 174 -3.29 -18.71 -8.76
N LYS A 175 -3.60 -18.50 -10.03
CA LYS A 175 -4.16 -17.24 -10.52
C LYS A 175 -5.61 -17.18 -10.12
N VAL A 176 -5.95 -16.19 -9.30
CA VAL A 176 -7.34 -15.89 -8.98
C VAL A 176 -7.79 -14.79 -9.92
N VAL A 177 -8.85 -15.05 -10.69
CA VAL A 177 -9.50 -14.01 -11.49
C VAL A 177 -10.36 -13.18 -10.53
N HIS A 178 -9.73 -12.20 -9.88
CA HIS A 178 -10.45 -11.14 -9.20
C HIS A 178 -10.65 -9.98 -10.15
N GLY A 179 -11.90 -9.54 -10.32
CA GLY A 179 -12.17 -8.28 -11.00
C GLY A 179 -11.48 -7.15 -10.21
N VAL A 180 -10.80 -6.25 -10.91
CA VAL A 180 -10.07 -5.10 -10.33
C VAL A 180 -10.98 -4.23 -9.44
N ALA A 181 -12.31 -4.30 -9.65
CA ALA A 181 -13.35 -3.65 -8.83
C ALA A 181 -13.67 -4.36 -7.49
N SER A 182 -12.97 -5.44 -7.13
CA SER A 182 -13.17 -6.15 -5.86
C SER A 182 -12.47 -5.42 -4.72
N THR A 183 -13.22 -5.11 -3.66
CA THR A 183 -12.68 -4.55 -2.40
C THR A 183 -12.09 -5.62 -1.48
N THR A 184 -12.36 -6.90 -1.77
CA THR A 184 -11.85 -8.05 -1.02
C THR A 184 -10.36 -8.21 -1.25
N LEU A 185 -9.58 -8.24 -0.16
CA LEU A 185 -8.13 -8.46 -0.19
C LEU A 185 -7.80 -9.94 -0.02
N LEU A 186 -6.92 -10.45 -0.88
CA LEU A 186 -6.39 -11.81 -0.83
C LEU A 186 -5.46 -12.01 0.37
N PRO A 187 -5.43 -13.20 1.00
CA PRO A 187 -4.60 -13.47 2.17
C PRO A 187 -3.10 -13.37 1.87
N ILE A 188 -2.34 -12.88 2.85
CA ILE A 188 -0.87 -12.74 2.86
C ILE A 188 -0.32 -13.33 4.16
#